data_AF-A0A9P0I7C5-F1
#
_entry.id   AF-A0A9P0I7C5-F1
#
_cell.length_a   1.000
_cell.length_b   1.000
_cell.length_c   1.000
_cell.angle_alpha   90.00
_cell.angle_beta   90.00
_cell.angle_gamma   90.00
#
_symmetry.space_group_name_H-M   'P 1'
#
loop_
_entity.id
_entity.type
_entity.pdbx_description
1 polymer ?
#
loop_
_entity_poly.entity_id
_entity_poly.type
_entity_poly.pdbx_seq_one_letter_code
_entity_poly.pdbx_strand_id
1 'polypeptide(L)'
;MTLNYISVNSYKNRLHHCKMTDERNFRSSYYEKVGCRGVEEKKSLEILMKEKPWDKVKLKQFCLRFTVPAAYRNLVWKVLLDILPVYPDSHQFVMEQRTEQYQDLLYAVEKFDFVSTDAPRTQVLFEMWLLENEERKPPLFPETNFSSAETFIPIVNTLLELYDDEVDVYWLAKSLTDVVRNMQRELPKLKEAFITMLEKEDGDVFNHLVDINAMEVLPLTKWFNCCFAGILDDTSLTKIWDKVCSGAPKILSFAAVMLVITLRRNILRSKHSDEVLKCVSQIPEQCEEVVANKAIELWQYYGAQPQNDTLAKK
;
A
#
# COMPACT_ATOMS: atom_id res chain seq x y z
N MET A 1 -38.48 -49.13 -48.25
CA MET A 1 -39.05 -48.42 -47.09
C MET A 1 -38.28 -48.81 -45.84
N THR A 2 -37.77 -47.99 -44.93
CA THR A 2 -37.28 -46.61 -44.88
C THR A 2 -36.40 -46.62 -43.62
N LEU A 3 -35.18 -46.08 -43.67
CA LEU A 3 -34.27 -45.99 -42.52
C LEU A 3 -34.92 -45.28 -41.34
N ASN A 4 -34.76 -45.80 -40.12
CA ASN A 4 -34.92 -45.02 -38.89
C ASN A 4 -33.67 -45.19 -38.02
N TYR A 5 -32.82 -44.17 -38.10
CA TYR A 5 -31.80 -43.82 -37.12
C TYR A 5 -32.46 -43.63 -35.74
N ILE A 6 -32.06 -44.41 -34.73
CA ILE A 6 -32.26 -44.03 -33.33
C ILE A 6 -30.88 -43.90 -32.70
N SER A 7 -30.55 -42.64 -32.45
CA SER A 7 -29.28 -42.12 -31.97
C SER A 7 -28.94 -42.63 -30.56
N VAL A 8 -27.74 -43.19 -30.42
CA VAL A 8 -27.06 -43.51 -29.16
C VAL A 8 -26.66 -42.21 -28.48
N ASN A 9 -27.61 -41.50 -27.84
CA ASN A 9 -27.30 -40.25 -27.13
C ASN A 9 -28.12 -40.00 -25.85
N SER A 10 -28.86 -40.98 -25.34
CA SER A 10 -29.75 -40.77 -24.18
C SER A 10 -29.24 -41.32 -22.83
N TYR A 11 -28.02 -41.88 -22.77
CA TYR A 11 -27.43 -42.38 -21.51
C TYR A 11 -26.16 -41.66 -21.02
N LYS A 12 -25.77 -40.54 -21.66
CA LYS A 12 -24.64 -39.69 -21.19
C LYS A 12 -25.06 -38.43 -20.41
N ASN A 13 -26.35 -38.13 -20.31
CA ASN A 13 -26.85 -36.86 -19.75
C ASN A 13 -27.47 -36.96 -18.34
N ARG A 14 -27.06 -37.95 -17.52
CA ARG A 14 -27.48 -38.03 -16.11
C ARG A 14 -26.33 -38.14 -15.10
N LEU A 15 -25.12 -37.73 -15.50
CA LEU A 15 -23.94 -37.56 -14.64
C LEU A 15 -23.26 -36.18 -14.82
N HIS A 16 -23.95 -35.20 -15.42
CA HIS A 16 -23.44 -33.83 -15.62
C HIS A 16 -24.26 -32.77 -14.86
N HIS A 17 -24.86 -33.18 -13.74
CA HIS A 17 -25.54 -32.27 -12.83
C HIS A 17 -25.29 -32.67 -11.37
N CYS A 18 -24.03 -32.93 -11.03
CA CYS A 18 -23.56 -32.70 -9.68
C CYS A 18 -22.75 -31.40 -9.72
N LYS A 19 -23.30 -30.37 -9.09
CA LYS A 19 -22.66 -29.11 -8.76
C LYS A 19 -21.18 -29.35 -8.43
N MET A 20 -20.26 -28.85 -9.25
CA MET A 20 -18.99 -28.36 -8.72
C MET A 20 -19.31 -27.06 -7.98
N THR A 21 -19.98 -27.19 -6.83
CA THR A 21 -19.84 -26.22 -5.77
C THR A 21 -18.40 -26.34 -5.32
N ASP A 22 -17.58 -25.43 -5.82
CA ASP A 22 -16.82 -24.61 -4.91
C ASP A 22 -16.01 -25.43 -3.90
N GLU A 23 -15.01 -26.14 -4.40
CA GLU A 23 -13.81 -26.47 -3.62
C GLU A 23 -13.06 -25.16 -3.31
N ARG A 24 -13.73 -24.20 -2.67
CA ARG A 24 -13.08 -23.17 -1.87
C ARG A 24 -12.25 -23.94 -0.86
N ASN A 25 -10.94 -24.02 -1.13
CA ASN A 25 -9.91 -24.78 -0.42
C ASN A 25 -10.37 -25.13 1.00
N PHE A 26 -10.77 -26.39 1.21
CA PHE A 26 -11.17 -26.89 2.53
C PHE A 26 -10.09 -26.58 3.59
N ARG A 27 -8.81 -26.58 3.15
CA ARG A 27 -7.65 -26.20 3.96
C ARG A 27 -7.66 -24.71 4.35
N SER A 28 -7.87 -23.79 3.40
CA SER A 28 -7.96 -22.35 3.70
C SER A 28 -9.15 -22.06 4.63
N SER A 29 -10.32 -22.68 4.41
CA SER A 29 -11.47 -22.54 5.31
C SER A 29 -11.23 -23.12 6.71
N TYR A 30 -10.50 -24.24 6.81
CA TYR A 30 -10.08 -24.81 8.10
C TYR A 30 -9.11 -23.87 8.83
N TYR A 31 -8.07 -23.39 8.14
CA TYR A 31 -7.10 -22.43 8.70
C TYR A 31 -7.76 -21.12 9.13
N GLU A 32 -8.74 -20.64 8.37
CA GLU A 32 -9.54 -19.47 8.72
C GLU A 32 -10.36 -19.69 10.00
N LYS A 33 -10.96 -20.88 10.16
CA LYS A 33 -11.72 -21.27 11.36
C LYS A 33 -10.87 -21.50 12.60
N VAL A 34 -9.62 -21.96 12.45
CA VAL A 34 -8.70 -22.18 13.58
C VAL A 34 -7.77 -21.00 13.87
N GLY A 35 -7.98 -19.85 13.21
CA GLY A 35 -7.20 -18.62 13.44
C GLY A 35 -5.82 -18.60 12.78
N CYS A 36 -5.46 -19.61 11.99
CA CYS A 36 -4.20 -19.71 11.25
C CYS A 36 -4.28 -19.03 9.87
N ARG A 37 -4.72 -17.77 9.81
CA ARG A 37 -4.71 -16.98 8.57
C ARG A 37 -3.27 -16.81 8.07
N GLY A 38 -3.00 -16.95 6.78
CA GLY A 38 -1.66 -16.65 6.20
C GLY A 38 -0.71 -17.84 6.00
N VAL A 39 -1.06 -19.06 6.43
CA VAL A 39 -0.14 -20.22 6.36
C VAL A 39 0.16 -20.65 4.92
N GLU A 40 -0.83 -20.56 4.03
CA GLU A 40 -0.65 -20.92 2.62
C GLU A 40 0.09 -19.82 1.86
N GLU A 41 -0.15 -18.56 2.22
CA GLU A 41 0.52 -17.38 1.71
C GLU A 41 2.01 -17.38 2.08
N LYS A 42 2.34 -17.68 3.34
CA LYS A 42 3.73 -17.84 3.80
C LYS A 42 4.47 -18.92 3.02
N LYS A 43 3.86 -20.10 2.87
CA LYS A 43 4.45 -21.20 2.09
C LYS A 43 4.64 -20.82 0.62
N SER A 44 3.67 -20.11 0.04
CA SER A 44 3.74 -19.65 -1.34
C SER A 44 4.89 -18.66 -1.54
N LEU A 45 5.08 -17.72 -0.61
CA LEU A 45 6.21 -16.80 -0.63
C LEU A 45 7.55 -17.53 -0.45
N GLU A 46 7.64 -18.47 0.49
CA GLU A 46 8.84 -19.29 0.68
C GLU A 46 9.20 -20.10 -0.58
N ILE A 47 8.20 -20.59 -1.32
CA ILE A 47 8.43 -21.27 -2.60
C ILE A 47 9.00 -20.29 -3.65
N LEU A 48 8.43 -19.08 -3.75
CA LEU A 48 8.95 -18.05 -4.66
C LEU A 48 10.40 -17.66 -4.34
N MET A 49 10.75 -17.65 -3.05
CA MET A 49 12.10 -17.28 -2.59
C MET A 49 13.12 -18.43 -2.67
N LYS A 50 12.72 -19.66 -3.05
CA LYS A 50 13.64 -20.77 -3.29
C LYS A 50 14.31 -20.72 -4.66
N GLU A 51 13.63 -20.21 -5.68
CA GLU A 51 14.18 -20.07 -7.03
C GLU A 51 15.08 -18.83 -7.09
N LYS A 52 16.38 -19.02 -7.38
CA LYS A 52 17.36 -17.93 -7.51
C LYS A 52 17.76 -17.72 -8.98
N PRO A 53 17.92 -16.47 -9.45
CA PRO A 53 17.60 -15.22 -8.76
C PRO A 53 16.10 -15.07 -8.49
N TRP A 54 15.74 -14.30 -7.46
CA TRP A 54 14.34 -14.06 -7.14
C TRP A 54 13.63 -13.34 -8.29
N ASP A 55 12.46 -13.85 -8.67
CA ASP A 55 11.64 -13.22 -9.68
C ASP A 55 10.89 -12.02 -9.09
N LYS A 56 11.42 -10.81 -9.33
CA LYS A 56 10.83 -9.56 -8.84
C LYS A 56 9.39 -9.37 -9.34
N VAL A 57 9.06 -9.84 -10.54
CA VAL A 57 7.70 -9.71 -11.10
C VAL A 57 6.74 -10.62 -10.34
N LYS A 58 7.11 -11.88 -10.09
CA LYS A 58 6.30 -12.78 -9.26
C LYS A 58 6.16 -12.28 -7.82
N LEU A 59 7.21 -11.71 -7.23
CA LEU A 59 7.14 -11.09 -5.90
C LEU A 59 6.16 -9.90 -5.87
N LYS A 60 6.20 -9.04 -6.88
CA LYS A 60 5.20 -7.96 -7.02
C LYS A 60 3.78 -8.51 -7.12
N GLN A 61 3.56 -9.51 -7.99
CA GLN A 61 2.24 -10.15 -8.15
C GLN A 61 1.74 -10.79 -6.85
N PHE A 62 2.63 -11.44 -6.09
CA PHE A 62 2.30 -11.96 -4.77
C PHE A 62 1.85 -10.83 -3.83
N CYS A 63 2.63 -9.76 -3.74
CA CYS A 63 2.32 -8.62 -2.87
C CYS A 63 1.04 -7.90 -3.29
N LEU A 64 0.71 -7.83 -4.58
CA LEU A 64 -0.55 -7.25 -5.05
C LEU A 64 -1.78 -8.07 -4.59
N ARG A 65 -1.62 -9.39 -4.51
CA ARG A 65 -2.71 -10.32 -4.19
C ARG A 65 -2.83 -10.65 -2.71
N PHE A 66 -1.72 -10.66 -1.98
CA PHE A 66 -1.66 -11.11 -0.59
C PHE A 66 -0.97 -10.08 0.28
N THR A 67 -1.24 -10.10 1.58
CA THR A 67 -0.43 -9.36 2.56
C THR A 67 0.87 -10.12 2.79
N VAL A 68 1.98 -9.41 2.90
CA VAL A 68 3.28 -10.03 3.12
C VAL A 68 3.36 -10.48 4.58
N PRO A 69 3.77 -11.73 4.88
CA PRO A 69 3.98 -12.15 6.26
C PRO A 69 5.03 -11.28 6.95
N ALA A 70 4.77 -10.88 8.19
CA ALA A 70 5.61 -9.91 8.91
C ALA A 70 7.10 -10.26 8.91
N ALA A 71 7.44 -11.54 9.12
CA ALA A 71 8.81 -12.03 9.14
C ALA A 71 9.60 -11.83 7.83
N TYR A 72 8.91 -11.70 6.69
CA TYR A 72 9.55 -11.51 5.38
C TYR A 72 9.39 -10.08 4.86
N ARG A 73 8.59 -9.24 5.52
CA ARG A 73 8.17 -7.94 4.99
C ARG A 73 9.35 -7.02 4.71
N ASN A 74 10.22 -6.82 5.70
CA ASN A 74 11.42 -6.01 5.56
C ASN A 74 12.27 -6.45 4.34
N LEU A 75 12.59 -7.74 4.24
CA LEU A 75 13.39 -8.29 3.15
C LEU A 75 12.71 -8.14 1.78
N VAL A 76 11.41 -8.43 1.69
CA VAL A 76 10.64 -8.29 0.45
C VAL A 76 10.58 -6.83 0.02
N TRP A 77 10.32 -5.91 0.95
CA TRP A 77 10.32 -4.47 0.65
C TRP A 77 11.67 -3.99 0.16
N LYS A 78 12.77 -4.39 0.81
CA LYS A 78 14.14 -4.05 0.36
C LYS A 78 14.41 -4.48 -1.08
N VAL A 79 13.95 -5.67 -1.48
CA VAL A 79 14.10 -6.14 -2.87
C VAL A 79 13.16 -5.41 -3.83
N LEU A 80 11.90 -5.17 -3.43
CA LEU A 80 10.92 -4.49 -4.27
C LEU A 80 11.30 -3.03 -4.55
N LEU A 81 11.88 -2.36 -3.55
CA LEU A 81 12.32 -0.97 -3.58
C LEU A 81 13.76 -0.78 -4.08
N ASP A 82 14.39 -1.84 -4.62
CA ASP A 82 15.75 -1.81 -5.19
C ASP A 82 16.86 -1.42 -4.18
N ILE A 83 16.61 -1.59 -2.88
CA ILE A 83 17.63 -1.48 -1.83
C ILE A 83 18.56 -2.70 -1.87
N LEU A 84 17.95 -3.89 -2.05
CA LEU A 84 18.65 -5.16 -2.23
C LEU A 84 18.42 -5.72 -3.64
N PRO A 85 19.44 -6.37 -4.24
CA PRO A 85 19.28 -7.02 -5.54
C PRO A 85 18.42 -8.27 -5.43
N VAL A 86 17.98 -8.81 -6.56
CA VAL A 86 17.27 -10.11 -6.63
C VAL A 86 18.17 -11.33 -6.36
N TYR A 87 19.46 -11.12 -6.14
CA TYR A 87 20.47 -12.16 -5.89
C TYR A 87 20.79 -12.20 -4.38
N PRO A 88 20.24 -13.18 -3.63
CA PRO A 88 20.41 -13.22 -2.17
C PRO A 88 21.86 -13.35 -1.72
N ASP A 89 22.68 -14.00 -2.54
CA ASP A 89 24.09 -14.23 -2.24
C ASP A 89 24.90 -12.91 -2.23
N SER A 90 24.36 -11.84 -2.83
CA SER A 90 24.95 -10.50 -2.82
C SER A 90 24.39 -9.60 -1.71
N HIS A 91 23.38 -10.05 -0.95
CA HIS A 91 22.69 -9.19 0.03
C HIS A 91 23.62 -8.72 1.15
N GLN A 92 24.46 -9.61 1.66
CA GLN A 92 25.41 -9.26 2.72
C GLN A 92 26.34 -8.13 2.28
N PHE A 93 27.01 -8.31 1.13
CA PHE A 93 27.91 -7.29 0.57
C PHE A 93 27.20 -5.95 0.34
N VAL A 94 25.99 -5.97 -0.23
CA VAL A 94 25.23 -4.74 -0.46
C VAL A 94 24.85 -4.06 0.86
N MET A 95 24.41 -4.81 1.89
CA MET A 95 24.08 -4.23 3.19
C MET A 95 25.30 -3.67 3.92
N GLU A 96 26.47 -4.29 3.79
CA GLU A 96 27.73 -3.75 4.35
C GLU A 96 28.01 -2.36 3.76
N GLN A 97 27.93 -2.21 2.44
CA GLN A 97 28.12 -0.91 1.77
C GLN A 97 27.04 0.12 2.15
N ARG A 98 25.79 -0.32 2.29
CA ARG A 98 24.67 0.54 2.72
C ARG A 98 24.81 1.01 4.17
N THR A 99 25.42 0.18 5.01
CA THR A 99 25.74 0.49 6.41
C THR A 99 26.88 1.48 6.50
N GLU A 100 27.96 1.29 5.73
CA GLU A 100 29.08 2.24 5.64
C GLU A 100 28.58 3.63 5.20
N GLN A 101 27.79 3.69 4.12
CA GLN A 101 27.22 4.94 3.65
C GLN A 101 26.32 5.63 4.69
N TYR A 102 25.50 4.85 5.40
CA TYR A 102 24.67 5.36 6.48
C TYR A 102 25.53 5.96 7.60
N GLN A 103 26.60 5.27 8.01
CA GLN A 103 27.50 5.71 9.08
C GLN A 103 28.24 7.00 8.68
N ASP A 104 28.68 7.12 7.43
CA ASP A 104 29.32 8.32 6.91
C ASP A 104 28.38 9.54 6.94
N LEU A 105 27.12 9.35 6.52
CA LEU A 105 26.09 10.40 6.58
C LEU A 105 25.77 10.80 8.01
N LEU A 106 25.59 9.83 8.91
CA LEU A 106 25.32 10.09 10.31
C LEU A 106 26.47 10.87 10.96
N TYR A 107 27.70 10.43 10.72
CA TYR A 107 28.90 11.10 11.21
C TYR A 107 28.98 12.54 10.70
N ALA A 108 28.68 12.79 9.43
CA ALA A 108 28.68 14.14 8.87
C ALA A 108 27.63 15.04 9.54
N VAL A 109 26.39 14.57 9.69
CA VAL A 109 25.31 15.31 10.36
C VAL A 109 25.68 15.67 11.80
N GLU A 110 26.27 14.73 12.54
CA GLU A 110 26.73 14.95 13.91
C GLU A 110 27.94 15.89 14.00
N LYS A 111 28.87 15.84 13.04
CA LYS A 111 30.09 16.68 13.05
C LYS A 111 29.87 18.11 12.60
N PHE A 112 28.92 18.34 11.72
CA PHE A 112 28.59 19.68 11.24
C PHE A 112 27.52 20.38 12.09
N ASP A 113 27.12 19.77 13.21
CA ASP A 113 26.07 20.28 14.11
C ASP A 113 24.77 20.64 13.34
N PHE A 114 24.40 19.83 12.36
CA PHE A 114 23.16 20.02 11.59
C PHE A 114 21.92 19.79 12.45
N VAL A 115 22.07 19.00 13.51
CA VAL A 115 21.04 18.70 14.50
C VAL A 115 21.57 19.00 15.90
N SER A 116 20.67 19.33 16.82
CA SER A 116 21.03 19.42 18.23
C SER A 116 21.31 18.03 18.81
N THR A 117 22.10 17.96 19.87
CA THR A 117 22.48 16.68 20.52
C THR A 117 21.27 15.93 21.08
N ASP A 118 20.17 16.61 21.37
CA ASP A 118 18.90 16.07 21.87
C ASP A 118 17.84 15.90 20.78
N ALA A 119 18.21 16.10 19.50
CA ALA A 119 17.27 15.99 18.40
C ALA A 119 16.65 14.58 18.33
N PRO A 120 15.34 14.48 18.06
CA PRO A 120 14.70 13.19 17.88
C PRO A 120 15.32 12.46 16.69
N ARG A 121 15.33 11.13 16.73
CA ARG A 121 16.01 10.32 15.71
C ARG A 121 15.47 10.57 14.30
N THR A 122 14.19 10.90 14.20
CA THR A 122 13.54 11.27 12.94
C THR A 122 14.11 12.51 12.29
N GLN A 123 14.53 13.49 13.09
CA GLN A 123 15.20 14.70 12.58
C GLN A 123 16.62 14.38 12.11
N VAL A 124 17.35 13.52 12.84
CA VAL A 124 18.69 13.09 12.40
C VAL A 124 18.63 12.38 11.04
N LEU A 125 17.72 11.43 10.88
CA LEU A 125 17.54 10.70 9.61
C LEU A 125 17.08 11.63 8.48
N PHE A 126 16.28 12.65 8.80
CA PHE A 126 15.86 13.65 7.82
C PHE A 126 17.02 14.54 7.34
N GLU A 127 17.88 15.01 8.25
CA GLU A 127 19.08 15.77 7.87
C GLU A 127 20.09 14.91 7.09
N MET A 128 20.22 13.62 7.41
CA MET A 128 21.02 12.68 6.61
C MET A 128 20.50 12.59 5.17
N TRP A 129 19.17 12.52 5.00
CA TRP A 129 18.54 12.48 3.68
C TRP A 129 18.72 13.79 2.91
N LEU A 130 18.61 14.95 3.58
CA LEU A 130 18.89 16.24 2.94
C LEU A 130 20.35 16.35 2.49
N LEU A 131 21.29 15.96 3.36
CA LEU A 131 22.72 15.96 3.05
C LEU A 131 23.03 15.05 1.85
N GLU A 132 22.46 13.85 1.79
CA GLU A 132 22.66 12.93 0.66
C GLU A 132 22.13 13.50 -0.66
N ASN A 133 21.04 14.27 -0.62
CA ASN A 133 20.48 14.95 -1.80
C ASN A 133 21.15 16.29 -2.10
N GLU A 134 22.18 16.69 -1.35
CA GLU A 134 22.84 18.00 -1.43
C GLU A 134 21.89 19.19 -1.22
N GLU A 135 20.80 18.96 -0.49
CA GLU A 135 19.76 19.95 -0.21
C GLU A 135 19.97 20.58 1.18
N ARG A 136 19.76 21.89 1.30
CA ARG A 136 19.81 22.60 2.61
C ARG A 136 18.45 22.78 3.25
N LYS A 137 17.39 22.60 2.47
CA LYS A 137 16.01 22.75 2.89
C LYS A 137 15.20 21.62 2.23
N PRO A 138 14.10 21.19 2.84
CA PRO A 138 13.23 20.20 2.22
C PRO A 138 12.80 20.68 0.82
N PRO A 139 13.12 19.94 -0.26
CA PRO A 139 12.61 20.28 -1.57
C PRO A 139 11.08 20.19 -1.55
N LEU A 140 10.44 21.08 -2.30
CA LEU A 140 9.01 21.05 -2.53
C LEU A 140 8.72 20.15 -3.74
N PHE A 141 7.66 19.34 -3.65
CA PHE A 141 7.20 18.60 -4.81
C PHE A 141 6.60 19.58 -5.84
N PRO A 142 7.11 19.60 -7.10
CA PRO A 142 6.71 20.60 -8.09
C PRO A 142 5.20 20.68 -8.35
N GLU A 143 4.51 19.53 -8.31
CA GLU A 143 3.10 19.42 -8.65
C GLU A 143 2.15 19.89 -7.53
N THR A 144 2.61 19.85 -6.27
CA THR A 144 1.75 20.10 -5.09
C THR A 144 2.23 21.20 -4.17
N ASN A 145 3.47 21.70 -4.36
CA ASN A 145 4.19 22.54 -3.41
C ASN A 145 4.28 21.93 -2.00
N PHE A 146 4.08 20.62 -1.88
CA PHE A 146 4.12 19.93 -0.61
C PHE A 146 5.57 19.69 -0.19
N SER A 147 5.87 19.88 1.09
CA SER A 147 7.23 19.72 1.58
C SER A 147 7.61 18.24 1.63
N SER A 148 8.78 17.89 1.11
CA SER A 148 9.30 16.53 1.28
C SER A 148 9.53 16.16 2.75
N ALA A 149 9.69 17.13 3.66
CA ALA A 149 9.71 16.86 5.11
C ALA A 149 8.38 16.30 5.61
N GLU A 150 7.25 16.81 5.09
CA GLU A 150 5.90 16.33 5.41
C GLU A 150 5.60 14.95 4.81
N THR A 151 6.52 14.40 4.01
CA THR A 151 6.50 13.01 3.52
C THR A 151 7.48 12.15 4.29
N PHE A 152 8.76 12.56 4.33
CA PHE A 152 9.84 11.75 4.87
C PHE A 152 9.68 11.53 6.38
N ILE A 153 9.36 12.59 7.15
CA ILE A 153 9.29 12.50 8.62
C ILE A 153 8.17 11.54 9.08
N PRO A 154 6.92 11.64 8.58
CA PRO A 154 5.89 10.66 8.92
C PRO A 154 6.27 9.22 8.56
N ILE A 155 6.88 9.01 7.39
CA ILE A 155 7.31 7.67 6.95
C ILE A 155 8.38 7.11 7.90
N VAL A 156 9.36 7.93 8.30
CA VAL A 156 10.40 7.51 9.26
C VAL A 156 9.80 7.20 10.63
N ASN A 157 8.90 8.04 11.15
CA ASN A 157 8.22 7.77 12.42
C ASN A 157 7.56 6.39 12.40
N THR A 158 6.75 6.10 11.39
CA THR A 158 6.12 4.77 11.23
C THR A 158 7.15 3.65 11.12
N LEU A 159 8.24 3.84 10.37
CA LEU A 159 9.25 2.78 10.19
C LEU A 159 10.06 2.50 11.46
N LEU A 160 10.32 3.50 12.31
CA LEU A 160 10.99 3.32 13.60
C LEU A 160 10.13 2.54 14.60
N GLU A 161 8.80 2.67 14.52
CA GLU A 161 7.89 1.83 15.32
C GLU A 161 7.84 0.37 14.82
N LEU A 162 8.17 0.14 13.54
CA LEU A 162 8.13 -1.18 12.92
C LEU A 162 9.44 -1.95 12.98
N TYR A 163 10.59 -1.26 13.01
CA TYR A 163 11.92 -1.86 12.87
C TYR A 163 12.95 -1.18 13.76
N ASP A 164 13.74 -1.99 14.49
CA ASP A 164 14.84 -1.52 15.34
C ASP A 164 16.12 -1.17 14.54
N ASP A 165 16.32 -1.79 13.37
CA ASP A 165 17.50 -1.54 12.54
C ASP A 165 17.34 -0.23 11.76
N GLU A 166 18.00 0.81 12.25
CA GLU A 166 17.91 2.14 11.65
C GLU A 166 18.51 2.26 10.24
N VAL A 167 19.46 1.38 9.88
CA VAL A 167 20.01 1.35 8.52
C VAL A 167 18.89 0.97 7.56
N ASP A 168 18.16 -0.10 7.88
CA ASP A 168 16.99 -0.53 7.12
C ASP A 168 15.91 0.57 7.10
N VAL A 169 15.63 1.21 8.24
CA VAL A 169 14.66 2.32 8.32
C VAL A 169 15.03 3.47 7.39
N TYR A 170 16.29 3.91 7.40
CA TYR A 170 16.76 4.99 6.53
C TYR A 170 16.56 4.66 5.05
N TRP A 171 17.01 3.48 4.64
CA TRP A 171 16.92 3.05 3.24
C TRP A 171 15.47 2.85 2.79
N LEU A 172 14.62 2.27 3.64
CA LEU A 172 13.19 2.12 3.37
C LEU A 172 12.49 3.49 3.27
N ALA A 173 12.77 4.40 4.20
CA ALA A 173 12.18 5.74 4.22
C ALA A 173 12.56 6.55 2.98
N LYS A 174 13.84 6.51 2.60
CA LYS A 174 14.34 7.10 1.37
C LYS A 174 13.62 6.55 0.15
N SER A 175 13.59 5.23 -0.02
CA SER A 175 12.95 4.61 -1.18
C SER A 175 11.43 4.86 -1.23
N LEU A 176 10.72 4.85 -0.10
CA LEU A 176 9.30 5.19 -0.05
C LEU A 176 9.04 6.67 -0.39
N THR A 177 9.93 7.57 0.06
CA THR A 177 9.86 8.99 -0.30
C THR A 177 10.08 9.18 -1.80
N ASP A 178 10.97 8.40 -2.42
CA ASP A 178 11.15 8.39 -3.87
C ASP A 178 9.92 7.83 -4.62
N VAL A 179 9.24 6.82 -4.06
CA VAL A 179 7.96 6.35 -4.59
C VAL A 179 6.92 7.47 -4.57
N VAL A 180 6.81 8.23 -3.47
CA VAL A 180 5.90 9.38 -3.38
C VAL A 180 6.27 10.48 -4.37
N ARG A 181 7.57 10.78 -4.51
CA ARG A 181 8.09 11.77 -5.46
C ARG A 181 7.69 11.40 -6.89
N ASN A 182 7.85 10.13 -7.27
CA ASN A 182 7.49 9.64 -8.59
C ASN A 182 5.96 9.63 -8.82
N MET A 183 5.20 9.34 -7.77
CA MET A 183 3.73 9.34 -7.77
C MET A 183 3.11 10.73 -7.93
N GLN A 184 3.83 11.83 -7.66
CA GLN A 184 3.30 13.19 -7.75
C GLN A 184 2.61 13.48 -9.09
N ARG A 185 3.16 12.97 -10.19
CA ARG A 185 2.61 13.12 -11.55
C ARG A 185 1.26 12.43 -11.74
N GLU A 186 0.98 11.42 -10.93
CA GLU A 186 -0.27 10.64 -10.96
C GLU A 186 -1.30 11.13 -9.94
N LEU A 187 -0.94 12.08 -9.08
CA LEU A 187 -1.80 12.57 -8.00
C LEU A 187 -3.19 13.04 -8.47
N PRO A 188 -3.35 13.77 -9.60
CA PRO A 188 -4.67 14.11 -10.11
C PRO A 188 -5.52 12.87 -10.42
N LYS A 189 -4.92 11.82 -10.99
CA LYS A 189 -5.59 10.56 -11.29
C LYS A 189 -5.96 9.80 -10.01
N LEU A 190 -5.15 9.90 -8.96
CA LEU A 190 -5.47 9.31 -7.65
C LEU A 190 -6.66 10.00 -6.99
N LYS A 191 -6.73 11.34 -7.08
CA LYS A 191 -7.89 12.11 -6.59
C LYS A 191 -9.15 11.79 -7.39
N GLU A 192 -9.05 11.74 -8.71
CA GLU A 192 -10.16 11.33 -9.58
C GLU A 192 -10.64 9.90 -9.24
N ALA A 193 -9.70 8.95 -9.09
CA ALA A 193 -10.03 7.59 -8.68
C ALA A 193 -10.73 7.53 -7.31
N PHE A 194 -10.34 8.39 -6.35
CA PHE A 194 -11.06 8.52 -5.08
C PHE A 194 -12.50 9.00 -5.28
N ILE A 195 -12.70 10.07 -6.06
CA ILE A 195 -14.02 10.65 -6.34
C ILE A 195 -14.93 9.60 -7.01
N THR A 196 -14.49 9.00 -8.11
CA THR A 196 -15.26 8.00 -8.86
C THR A 196 -15.61 6.79 -7.99
N MET A 197 -14.66 6.32 -7.17
CA MET A 197 -14.91 5.16 -6.33
C MET A 197 -15.80 5.48 -5.13
N LEU A 198 -15.72 6.68 -4.56
CA LEU A 198 -16.62 7.10 -3.48
C LEU A 198 -18.06 7.22 -3.97
N GLU A 199 -18.28 7.87 -5.11
CA GLU A 199 -19.61 7.99 -5.73
C GLU A 199 -20.22 6.61 -6.02
N LYS A 200 -19.39 5.67 -6.48
CA LYS A 200 -19.81 4.31 -6.79
C LYS A 200 -20.16 3.47 -5.56
N GLU A 201 -19.37 3.56 -4.49
CA GLU A 201 -19.52 2.70 -3.31
C GLU A 201 -20.48 3.27 -2.26
N ASP A 202 -20.56 4.60 -2.13
CA ASP A 202 -21.50 5.27 -1.21
C ASP A 202 -21.93 6.63 -1.77
N GLY A 203 -22.91 6.59 -2.68
CA GLY A 203 -23.49 7.77 -3.30
C GLY A 203 -24.13 8.76 -2.30
N ASP A 204 -24.62 8.27 -1.15
CA ASP A 204 -25.19 9.15 -0.13
C ASP A 204 -24.11 10.03 0.51
N VAL A 205 -22.98 9.42 0.91
CA VAL A 205 -21.84 10.16 1.45
C VAL A 205 -21.24 11.10 0.42
N PHE A 206 -21.10 10.63 -0.83
CA PHE A 206 -20.63 11.46 -1.92
C PHE A 206 -21.48 12.71 -2.12
N ASN A 207 -22.80 12.55 -2.32
CA ASN A 207 -23.71 13.66 -2.53
C ASN A 207 -23.71 14.63 -1.34
N HIS A 208 -23.70 14.11 -0.12
CA HIS A 208 -23.62 14.95 1.08
C HIS A 208 -22.34 15.79 1.13
N LEU A 209 -21.19 15.20 0.81
CA LEU A 209 -19.91 15.93 0.76
C LEU A 209 -19.89 17.00 -0.34
N VAL A 210 -20.55 16.75 -1.47
CA VAL A 210 -20.75 17.75 -2.53
C VAL A 210 -21.65 18.88 -2.05
N ASP A 211 -22.79 18.56 -1.43
CA ASP A 211 -23.78 19.54 -0.97
C ASP A 211 -23.21 20.53 0.05
N ILE A 212 -22.33 20.07 0.94
CA ILE A 212 -21.68 20.92 1.95
C ILE A 212 -20.31 21.47 1.49
N ASN A 213 -19.94 21.29 0.22
CA ASN A 213 -18.65 21.69 -0.36
C ASN A 213 -17.41 21.15 0.42
N ALA A 214 -17.50 19.92 0.92
CA ALA A 214 -16.41 19.28 1.68
C ALA A 214 -15.43 18.49 0.81
N MET A 215 -15.75 18.20 -0.46
CA MET A 215 -14.89 17.39 -1.35
C MET A 215 -13.48 17.96 -1.50
N GLU A 216 -13.36 19.28 -1.67
CA GLU A 216 -12.07 19.97 -1.81
C GLU A 216 -11.32 20.15 -0.49
N VAL A 217 -12.02 20.02 0.65
CA VAL A 217 -11.44 20.20 1.99
C VAL A 217 -10.78 18.92 2.50
N LEU A 218 -11.13 17.76 1.93
CA LEU A 218 -10.51 16.49 2.30
C LEU A 218 -8.98 16.54 2.08
N PRO A 219 -8.18 16.11 3.06
CA PRO A 219 -6.72 16.21 3.00
C PRO A 219 -6.08 15.12 2.12
N LEU A 220 -6.64 14.87 0.93
CA LEU A 220 -6.21 13.82 0.00
C LEU A 220 -4.74 13.98 -0.39
N THR A 221 -4.30 15.21 -0.69
CA THR A 221 -2.89 15.48 -1.00
C THR A 221 -1.99 15.03 0.14
N LYS A 222 -2.35 15.36 1.40
CA LYS A 222 -1.57 14.96 2.57
C LYS A 222 -1.55 13.44 2.70
N TRP A 223 -2.71 12.78 2.66
CA TRP A 223 -2.80 11.32 2.78
C TRP A 223 -1.96 10.58 1.75
N PHE A 224 -1.98 11.03 0.49
CA PHE A 224 -1.20 10.41 -0.57
C PHE A 224 0.29 10.72 -0.41
N ASN A 225 0.66 11.96 -0.04
CA ASN A 225 2.06 12.35 0.08
C ASN A 225 2.79 11.74 1.28
N CYS A 226 2.09 11.34 2.34
CA CYS A 226 2.70 10.55 3.42
C CYS A 226 2.32 9.07 3.35
N CYS A 227 1.66 8.62 2.28
CA CYS A 227 1.16 7.25 2.14
C CYS A 227 0.36 6.76 3.36
N PHE A 228 -0.41 7.64 4.01
CA PHE A 228 -1.12 7.43 5.29
C PHE A 228 -0.28 7.24 6.57
N ALA A 229 1.03 7.51 6.52
CA ALA A 229 1.86 7.53 7.73
C ALA A 229 1.38 8.57 8.75
N GLY A 230 1.19 8.13 10.00
CA GLY A 230 0.62 8.95 11.06
C GLY A 230 -0.89 9.24 10.92
N ILE A 231 -1.58 8.56 9.99
CA ILE A 231 -3.05 8.63 9.82
C ILE A 231 -3.69 7.27 10.12
N LEU A 232 -3.05 6.19 9.71
CA LEU A 232 -3.40 4.82 10.09
C LEU A 232 -2.32 4.26 11.00
N ASP A 233 -2.70 3.34 11.88
CA ASP A 233 -1.81 2.61 12.75
C ASP A 233 -0.76 1.84 11.94
N ASP A 234 0.45 1.75 12.50
CA ASP A 234 1.61 1.23 11.79
C ASP A 234 1.40 -0.22 11.33
N THR A 235 0.64 -1.02 12.10
CA THR A 235 0.37 -2.42 11.76
C THR A 235 -0.55 -2.53 10.55
N SER A 236 -1.66 -1.80 10.51
CA SER A 236 -2.60 -1.77 9.38
C SER A 236 -1.97 -1.13 8.15
N LEU A 237 -1.16 -0.09 8.36
CA LEU A 237 -0.47 0.63 7.31
C LEU A 237 0.50 -0.26 6.52
N THR A 238 1.19 -1.19 7.18
CA THR A 238 2.08 -2.14 6.47
C THR A 238 1.36 -2.94 5.38
N LYS A 239 0.07 -3.27 5.56
CA LYS A 239 -0.71 -4.02 4.56
C LYS A 239 -0.96 -3.19 3.30
N ILE A 240 -1.12 -1.87 3.45
CA ILE A 240 -1.23 -0.91 2.35
C ILE A 240 0.14 -0.72 1.69
N TRP A 241 1.20 -0.57 2.49
CA TRP A 241 2.56 -0.40 1.98
C TRP A 241 3.07 -1.63 1.22
N ASP A 242 2.63 -2.84 1.55
CA ASP A 242 2.89 -4.02 0.72
C ASP A 242 2.49 -3.80 -0.76
N LYS A 243 1.38 -3.09 -0.98
CA LYS A 243 0.88 -2.75 -2.32
C LYS A 243 1.64 -1.57 -2.92
N VAL A 244 1.93 -0.54 -2.13
CA VAL A 244 2.73 0.62 -2.56
C VAL A 244 4.13 0.19 -3.01
N CYS A 245 4.86 -0.57 -2.20
CA CYS A 245 6.18 -1.10 -2.51
C CYS A 245 6.18 -2.03 -3.74
N SER A 246 5.05 -2.70 -4.02
CA SER A 246 4.90 -3.52 -5.23
C SER A 246 4.66 -2.72 -6.52
N GLY A 247 4.51 -1.39 -6.43
CA GLY A 247 4.30 -0.49 -7.56
C GLY A 247 2.83 -0.21 -7.87
N ALA A 248 1.92 -0.35 -6.90
CA ALA A 248 0.50 -0.02 -7.05
C ALA A 248 0.07 1.13 -6.12
N PRO A 249 0.54 2.37 -6.35
CA PRO A 249 0.17 3.53 -5.53
C PRO A 249 -1.32 3.83 -5.53
N LYS A 250 -2.06 3.38 -6.56
CA LYS A 250 -3.51 3.57 -6.67
C LYS A 250 -4.30 2.96 -5.51
N ILE A 251 -3.75 2.00 -4.76
CA ILE A 251 -4.32 1.51 -3.49
C ILE A 251 -4.65 2.66 -2.51
N LEU A 252 -3.89 3.76 -2.53
CA LEU A 252 -4.07 4.90 -1.63
C LEU A 252 -5.43 5.57 -1.84
N SER A 253 -5.93 5.64 -3.08
CA SER A 253 -7.27 6.13 -3.38
C SER A 253 -8.35 5.26 -2.73
N PHE A 254 -8.18 3.94 -2.73
CA PHE A 254 -9.11 3.00 -2.12
C PHE A 254 -9.05 3.06 -0.58
N ALA A 255 -7.87 3.26 -0.02
CA ALA A 255 -7.71 3.53 1.42
C ALA A 255 -8.43 4.82 1.83
N ALA A 256 -8.31 5.90 1.04
CA ALA A 256 -9.04 7.15 1.27
C ALA A 256 -10.57 6.94 1.20
N VAL A 257 -11.07 6.23 0.19
CA VAL A 257 -12.51 5.91 0.07
C VAL A 257 -12.98 5.16 1.30
N MET A 258 -12.22 4.14 1.74
CA MET A 258 -12.62 3.32 2.87
C MET A 258 -12.54 4.04 4.20
N LEU A 259 -11.60 4.96 4.35
CA LEU A 259 -11.55 5.85 5.50
C LEU A 259 -12.83 6.70 5.59
N VAL A 260 -13.21 7.35 4.49
CA VAL A 260 -14.41 8.20 4.41
C VAL A 260 -15.68 7.39 4.66
N ILE A 261 -15.84 6.24 4.02
CA ILE A 261 -17.02 5.37 4.21
C ILE A 261 -17.09 4.81 5.63
N THR A 262 -15.96 4.48 6.25
CA THR A 262 -15.95 4.00 7.63
C THR A 262 -16.44 5.08 8.61
N LEU A 263 -16.19 6.35 8.28
CA LEU A 263 -16.64 7.52 9.03
C LEU A 263 -18.03 8.03 8.60
N ARG A 264 -18.75 7.31 7.72
CA ARG A 264 -20.05 7.68 7.14
C ARG A 264 -21.02 8.32 8.13
N ARG A 265 -21.24 7.69 9.29
CA ARG A 265 -22.21 8.18 10.29
C ARG A 265 -21.87 9.57 10.82
N ASN A 266 -20.59 9.87 10.97
CA ASN A 266 -20.13 11.17 11.44
C ASN A 266 -20.19 12.20 10.30
N ILE A 267 -19.76 11.81 9.10
CA ILE A 267 -19.77 12.69 7.92
C ILE A 267 -21.19 13.13 7.56
N LEU A 268 -22.16 12.21 7.51
CA LEU A 268 -23.56 12.55 7.20
C LEU A 268 -24.23 13.41 8.28
N ARG A 269 -23.66 13.50 9.48
CA ARG A 269 -24.13 14.40 10.55
C ARG A 269 -23.50 15.78 10.47
N SER A 270 -22.38 15.91 9.78
CA SER A 270 -21.68 17.17 9.59
C SER A 270 -22.48 18.10 8.69
N LYS A 271 -22.62 19.37 9.09
CA LYS A 271 -23.36 20.40 8.33
C LYS A 271 -22.44 21.29 7.52
N HIS A 272 -21.16 21.33 7.87
CA HIS A 272 -20.15 22.20 7.27
C HIS A 272 -18.89 21.40 6.95
N SER A 273 -18.13 21.86 5.97
CA SER A 273 -16.89 21.22 5.53
C SER A 273 -15.83 21.11 6.64
N ASP A 274 -15.76 22.09 7.54
CA ASP A 274 -14.83 22.08 8.68
C ASP A 274 -15.11 20.92 9.66
N GLU A 275 -16.38 20.55 9.84
CA GLU A 275 -16.77 19.42 10.70
C GLU A 275 -16.34 18.08 10.06
N VAL A 276 -16.38 17.99 8.74
CA VAL A 276 -15.83 16.82 8.01
C VAL A 276 -14.32 16.74 8.19
N LEU A 277 -13.60 17.85 8.05
CA LEU A 277 -12.15 17.89 8.28
C LEU A 277 -11.77 17.44 9.69
N LYS A 278 -12.54 17.88 10.69
CA LYS A 278 -12.39 17.42 12.07
C LYS A 278 -12.67 15.93 12.22
N CYS A 279 -13.70 15.42 11.55
CA CYS A 279 -14.03 14.00 11.58
C CYS A 279 -12.90 13.13 11.04
N VAL A 280 -12.32 13.49 9.90
CA VAL A 280 -11.27 12.68 9.24
C VAL A 280 -9.89 12.84 9.86
N SER A 281 -9.71 13.80 10.78
CA SER A 281 -8.49 13.94 11.59
C SER A 281 -8.58 13.22 12.94
N GLN A 282 -9.75 12.70 13.31
CA GLN A 282 -9.99 11.98 14.56
C GLN A 282 -10.54 10.58 14.26
N ILE A 283 -9.70 9.76 13.64
CA ILE A 283 -10.05 8.40 13.24
C ILE A 283 -10.04 7.52 14.49
N PRO A 284 -11.12 6.77 14.79
CA PRO A 284 -11.09 5.83 15.90
C PRO A 284 -10.17 4.64 15.59
N GLU A 285 -9.30 4.28 16.51
CA GLU A 285 -8.30 3.18 16.35
C GLU A 285 -8.94 1.86 15.88
N GLN A 286 -10.12 1.51 16.43
CA GLN A 286 -10.90 0.33 16.04
C GLN A 286 -11.33 0.30 14.56
N CYS A 287 -11.28 1.44 13.87
CA CYS A 287 -11.66 1.56 12.47
C CYS A 287 -10.47 1.37 11.52
N GLU A 288 -9.23 1.55 11.98
CA GLU A 288 -8.05 1.63 11.11
C GLU A 288 -7.71 0.29 10.45
N GLU A 289 -7.78 -0.81 11.22
CA GLU A 289 -7.65 -2.16 10.65
C GLU A 289 -8.77 -2.47 9.64
N VAL A 290 -10.00 -2.03 9.94
CA VAL A 290 -11.14 -2.22 9.03
C VAL A 290 -10.91 -1.47 7.73
N VAL A 291 -10.41 -0.24 7.79
CA VAL A 291 -10.07 0.58 6.63
C VAL A 291 -9.03 -0.14 5.77
N ALA A 292 -7.92 -0.62 6.35
CA ALA A 292 -6.86 -1.27 5.59
C ALA A 292 -7.34 -2.56 4.91
N ASN A 293 -8.04 -3.44 5.64
CA ASN A 293 -8.51 -4.70 5.09
C ASN A 293 -9.54 -4.48 3.97
N LYS A 294 -10.55 -3.61 4.19
CA LYS A 294 -11.57 -3.32 3.17
C LYS A 294 -11.02 -2.55 1.98
N ALA A 295 -10.02 -1.70 2.16
CA ALA A 295 -9.34 -1.02 1.05
C ALA A 295 -8.65 -2.02 0.12
N ILE A 296 -8.03 -3.06 0.69
CA ILE A 296 -7.41 -4.14 -0.09
C ILE A 296 -8.47 -4.96 -0.82
N GLU A 297 -9.58 -5.33 -0.17
CA GLU A 297 -10.69 -6.03 -0.82
C GLU A 297 -11.26 -5.22 -2.00
N LEU A 298 -11.50 -3.92 -1.78
CA LEU A 298 -12.03 -3.01 -2.80
C LEU A 298 -11.05 -2.83 -3.96
N TRP A 299 -9.75 -2.70 -3.66
CA TRP A 299 -8.68 -2.68 -4.65
C TRP A 299 -8.61 -3.97 -5.46
N GLN A 300 -8.73 -5.14 -4.82
CA GLN A 300 -8.69 -6.42 -5.51
C GLN A 300 -9.90 -6.59 -6.44
N TYR A 301 -11.05 -6.07 -6.04
CA TYR A 301 -12.26 -6.15 -6.84
C TYR A 301 -12.20 -5.21 -8.06
N TYR A 302 -11.78 -3.95 -7.89
CA TYR A 302 -11.82 -2.94 -8.97
C TYR A 302 -10.46 -2.56 -9.56
N GLY A 303 -9.41 -2.53 -8.76
CA GLY A 303 -8.09 -2.02 -9.13
C GLY A 303 -7.12 -3.06 -9.68
N ALA A 304 -7.26 -4.33 -9.29
CA ALA A 304 -6.40 -5.43 -9.75
C ALA A 304 -6.85 -6.07 -11.08
N GLN A 305 -7.99 -5.67 -11.63
CA GLN A 305 -8.40 -6.08 -12.98
C GLN A 305 -7.48 -5.40 -14.00
N PRO A 306 -6.87 -6.13 -14.95
CA PRO A 306 -6.19 -5.48 -16.06
C PRO A 306 -7.20 -4.58 -16.76
N GLN A 307 -6.90 -3.29 -16.86
CA GLN A 307 -7.66 -2.38 -17.71
C GLN A 307 -7.60 -2.96 -19.12
N ASN A 308 -8.71 -3.56 -19.57
CA ASN A 308 -8.89 -3.91 -20.97
C ASN A 308 -8.93 -2.60 -21.74
N ASP A 309 -7.76 -2.10 -22.15
CA ASP A 309 -7.62 -1.17 -23.25
C ASP A 309 -7.97 -1.89 -24.55
N THR A 310 -9.23 -2.26 -24.70
CA THR A 310 -9.83 -2.49 -25.99
C THR A 310 -10.59 -1.23 -26.34
N LEU A 311 -9.82 -0.28 -26.89
CA LEU A 311 -10.33 0.70 -27.83
C LEU A 311 -11.30 0.00 -28.77
N ALA A 312 -12.60 0.27 -28.56
CA ALA A 312 -13.62 0.04 -29.56
C ALA A 312 -13.26 0.93 -30.76
N LYS A 313 -12.49 0.37 -31.70
CA LYS A 313 -12.50 0.84 -33.08
C LYS A 313 -13.91 0.61 -33.61
N LYS A 314 -14.68 1.69 -33.70
CA LYS A 314 -15.68 1.90 -34.75
C LYS A 314 -15.51 3.31 -35.28
#